data_AF-G0J2E8-F1
#
_entry.id   AF-G0J2E8-F1
#
_cell.length_a   1.000
_cell.length_b   1.000
_cell.length_c   1.000
_cell.angle_alpha   90.00
_cell.angle_beta   90.00
_cell.angle_gamma   90.00
#
_symmetry.space_group_name_H-M   'P 1'
#
loop_
_entity.id
_entity.type
_entity.pdbx_description
1 polymer ?
#
loop_
_entity_poly.entity_id
_entity_poly.type
_entity_poly.pdbx_seq_one_letter_code
_entity_poly.pdbx_strand_id
1 'polypeptide(L)'
;MPKSASHIDPSQTEMFRLLKIFGIASLSLVLILSFFNEYRANNSGEDPTFTIKDAGLLFFYNVRRIDYRTSRLAEAKLEIYTHKSFDNDSTLNTIILNIIVNKHNQTAFLFLKPQGNYINRKILLRNREGQKQDSLTISPNTSNRQAHLENVKTIGHWLEQESGNIEVLSSNKWTPIFERKKEKQAFLHSLNDFLKITGRH
;
A
#
# COMPACT_ATOMS: atom_id res chain seq x y z
N MET A 1 8.98 54.96 58.05
CA MET A 1 8.44 54.26 56.86
C MET A 1 8.90 52.81 56.88
N PRO A 2 8.04 51.84 57.25
CA PRO A 2 8.37 50.43 57.06
C PRO A 2 7.79 49.91 55.74
N LYS A 3 8.64 49.23 54.96
CA LYS A 3 8.25 48.50 53.74
C LYS A 3 7.28 47.36 54.11
N SER A 4 6.11 47.34 53.47
CA SER A 4 5.19 46.19 53.50
C SER A 4 5.86 44.99 52.83
N ALA A 5 6.16 43.94 53.60
CA ALA A 5 6.56 42.65 53.07
C ALA A 5 5.34 41.98 52.45
N SER A 6 5.40 41.69 51.14
CA SER A 6 4.37 40.93 50.43
C SER A 6 4.36 39.49 50.93
N HIS A 7 3.36 39.13 51.74
CA HIS A 7 3.16 37.77 52.19
C HIS A 7 2.56 36.97 51.02
N ILE A 8 3.42 36.22 50.30
CA ILE A 8 2.97 35.37 49.20
C ILE A 8 2.28 34.15 49.81
N ASP A 9 1.00 33.99 49.53
CA ASP A 9 0.18 32.90 50.03
C ASP A 9 0.66 31.57 49.42
N PRO A 10 1.01 30.56 50.24
CA PRO A 10 1.49 29.27 49.77
C PRO A 10 0.48 28.56 48.85
N SER A 11 -0.83 28.81 49.04
CA SER A 11 -1.88 28.25 48.18
C SER A 11 -1.86 28.80 46.75
N GLN A 12 -1.57 30.09 46.59
CA GLN A 12 -1.44 30.72 45.27
C GLN A 12 -0.20 30.20 44.54
N THR A 13 0.89 29.99 45.28
CA THR A 13 2.16 29.49 44.72
C THR A 13 2.00 28.07 44.16
N GLU A 14 1.29 27.19 44.88
CA GLU A 14 0.97 25.84 44.41
C GLU A 14 0.01 25.86 43.21
N MET A 15 -0.99 26.74 43.20
CA MET A 15 -1.89 26.90 42.06
C MET A 15 -1.14 27.31 40.78
N PHE A 16 -0.22 28.28 40.87
CA PHE A 16 0.60 28.69 39.72
C PHE A 16 1.53 27.57 39.24
N ARG A 17 2.01 26.71 40.14
CA ARG A 17 2.84 25.56 39.80
C ARG A 17 2.04 24.51 39.03
N LEU A 18 0.83 24.18 39.50
CA LEU A 18 -0.07 23.24 38.81
C LEU A 18 -0.49 23.76 37.43
N LEU A 19 -0.80 25.06 37.31
CA LEU A 19 -1.18 25.67 36.04
C LEU A 19 -0.06 25.60 35.00
N LYS A 20 1.20 25.81 35.41
CA LYS A 20 2.38 25.66 34.54
C LYS A 20 2.55 24.23 34.05
N ILE A 21 2.43 23.26 34.94
CA ILE A 21 2.55 21.83 34.58
C ILE A 21 1.45 21.45 33.60
N PHE A 22 0.19 21.84 33.88
CA PHE A 22 -0.94 21.55 33.02
C PHE A 22 -0.82 22.22 31.64
N GLY A 23 -0.40 23.49 31.60
CA GLY A 23 -0.19 24.23 30.36
C GLY A 23 0.90 23.61 29.50
N ILE A 24 2.04 23.25 30.08
CA ILE A 24 3.15 22.60 29.37
C ILE A 24 2.72 21.21 28.86
N ALA A 25 2.09 20.40 29.71
CA ALA A 25 1.63 19.06 29.31
C ALA A 25 0.61 19.13 28.17
N SER A 26 -0.33 20.08 28.22
CA SER A 26 -1.33 20.28 27.17
C SER A 26 -0.69 20.74 25.87
N LEU A 27 0.25 21.69 25.93
CA LEU A 27 0.96 22.18 24.74
C LEU A 27 1.84 21.10 24.10
N SER A 28 2.56 20.33 24.92
CA SER A 28 3.36 19.19 24.46
C SER A 28 2.50 18.11 23.82
N LEU A 29 1.33 17.80 24.40
CA LEU A 29 0.40 16.84 23.83
C LEU A 29 -0.12 17.31 22.46
N VAL A 30 -0.53 18.57 22.33
CA VAL A 30 -0.98 19.14 21.05
C VAL A 30 0.14 19.12 20.01
N LEU A 31 1.38 19.44 20.40
CA LEU A 31 2.55 19.35 19.51
C LEU A 31 2.80 17.92 19.04
N ILE A 32 2.80 16.94 19.94
CA ILE A 32 2.96 15.53 19.60
C ILE A 32 1.85 15.09 18.65
N LEU A 33 0.59 15.41 18.96
CA LEU A 33 -0.56 15.09 18.11
C LEU A 33 -0.53 15.81 16.75
N SER A 34 0.06 16.99 16.67
CA SER A 34 0.24 17.73 15.41
C SER A 34 1.14 16.97 14.42
N PHE A 35 2.13 16.23 14.90
CA PHE A 35 2.97 15.37 14.04
C PHE A 35 2.24 14.11 13.55
N PHE A 36 1.14 13.70 14.20
CA PHE A 36 0.30 12.60 13.76
C PHE A 36 -0.80 13.02 12.75
N ASN A 37 -0.91 14.31 12.41
CA ASN A 37 -1.94 14.83 11.51
C ASN A 37 -1.69 14.51 10.01
N GLU A 38 -0.52 13.95 9.68
CA GLU A 38 -0.26 13.46 8.31
C GLU A 38 -0.98 12.14 8.00
N TYR A 39 -1.44 11.39 9.02
CA TYR A 39 -2.31 10.23 8.82
C TYR A 39 -3.77 10.61 9.09
N ARG A 40 -4.38 11.36 8.18
CA ARG A 40 -5.83 11.54 8.17
C ARG A 40 -6.50 10.20 7.93
N ALA A 41 -7.15 9.66 8.96
CA ALA A 41 -8.21 8.67 8.77
C ALA A 41 -9.28 9.33 7.88
N ASN A 42 -9.34 8.92 6.62
CA ASN A 42 -10.35 9.41 5.70
C ASN A 42 -11.72 8.81 6.10
N ASN A 43 -12.48 9.56 6.89
CA ASN A 43 -13.84 9.21 7.29
C ASN A 43 -14.90 9.66 6.26
N SER A 44 -14.52 10.05 5.03
CA SER A 44 -15.46 10.39 3.95
C SER A 44 -16.12 9.16 3.29
N GLY A 45 -15.86 7.95 3.80
CA GLY A 45 -16.53 6.71 3.40
C GLY A 45 -16.11 6.11 2.06
N GLU A 46 -15.74 6.93 1.07
CA GLU A 46 -15.32 6.46 -0.26
C GLU A 46 -13.97 7.05 -0.67
N ASP A 47 -13.02 6.16 -0.96
CA ASP A 47 -11.77 6.53 -1.63
C ASP A 47 -11.97 6.39 -3.15
N PRO A 48 -11.98 7.50 -3.91
CA PRO A 48 -12.18 7.47 -5.36
C PRO A 48 -11.08 6.69 -6.08
N THR A 49 -9.95 6.41 -5.42
CA THR A 49 -8.84 5.60 -5.96
C THR A 49 -9.23 4.18 -6.29
N PHE A 50 -10.12 3.59 -5.50
CA PHE A 50 -10.50 2.20 -5.66
C PHE A 50 -11.90 2.05 -6.24
N THR A 51 -12.58 3.16 -6.51
CA THR A 51 -13.96 3.17 -7.01
C THR A 51 -13.99 2.74 -8.47
N ILE A 52 -14.87 1.79 -8.78
CA ILE A 52 -15.07 1.29 -10.13
C ILE A 52 -15.77 2.35 -10.99
N LYS A 53 -15.37 2.44 -12.26
CA LYS A 53 -16.12 3.14 -13.31
C LYS A 53 -16.77 2.11 -14.22
N ASP A 54 -18.08 2.23 -14.43
CA ASP A 54 -18.88 1.27 -15.20
C ASP A 54 -18.32 1.01 -16.60
N ALA A 55 -17.92 2.07 -17.32
CA ALA A 55 -17.31 1.95 -18.64
C ALA A 55 -15.99 1.16 -18.60
N GLY A 56 -15.14 1.41 -17.61
CA GLY A 56 -13.86 0.72 -17.42
C GLY A 56 -14.04 -0.76 -17.08
N LEU A 57 -14.97 -1.07 -16.19
CA LEU A 57 -15.30 -2.45 -15.83
C LEU A 57 -15.94 -3.21 -17.01
N LEU A 58 -16.85 -2.57 -17.74
CA LEU A 58 -17.49 -3.16 -18.91
C LEU A 58 -16.46 -3.47 -20.01
N PHE A 59 -15.54 -2.54 -20.28
CA PHE A 59 -14.41 -2.77 -21.17
C PHE A 59 -13.56 -3.96 -20.71
N PHE A 60 -13.21 -4.02 -19.42
CA PHE A 60 -12.44 -5.12 -18.87
C PHE A 60 -13.15 -6.46 -19.08
N TYR A 61 -14.45 -6.56 -18.80
CA TYR A 61 -15.22 -7.79 -18.97
C TYR A 61 -15.36 -8.25 -20.41
N ASN A 62 -15.48 -7.33 -21.36
CA ASN A 62 -15.70 -7.65 -22.76
C ASN A 62 -14.40 -7.89 -23.53
N VAL A 63 -13.31 -7.21 -23.15
CA VAL A 63 -12.06 -7.21 -23.94
C VAL A 63 -10.92 -7.91 -23.21
N ARG A 64 -10.71 -7.60 -21.93
CA ARG A 64 -9.46 -7.96 -21.22
C ARG A 64 -9.58 -9.24 -20.40
N ARG A 65 -10.77 -9.54 -19.87
CA ARG A 65 -11.02 -10.66 -18.96
C ARG A 65 -10.59 -12.02 -19.54
N ILE A 66 -10.59 -12.18 -20.87
CA ILE A 66 -10.16 -13.42 -21.51
C ILE A 66 -8.69 -13.76 -21.24
N ASP A 67 -7.86 -12.76 -20.93
CA ASP A 67 -6.45 -12.94 -20.58
C ASP A 67 -6.26 -13.34 -19.10
N TYR A 68 -7.33 -13.46 -18.32
CA TYR A 68 -7.28 -13.72 -16.88
C TYR A 68 -7.91 -15.06 -16.50
N ARG A 69 -7.35 -15.69 -15.47
CA ARG A 69 -8.04 -16.70 -14.66
C ARG A 69 -8.87 -15.98 -13.61
N THR A 70 -10.10 -16.46 -13.40
CA THR A 70 -11.02 -15.88 -12.42
C THR A 70 -11.24 -16.86 -11.28
N SER A 71 -11.05 -16.40 -10.04
CA SER A 71 -11.51 -17.10 -8.84
C SER A 71 -12.63 -16.29 -8.19
N ARG A 72 -13.72 -16.96 -7.80
CA ARG A 72 -14.88 -16.31 -7.18
C ARG A 72 -14.98 -16.74 -5.73
N LEU A 73 -15.01 -15.76 -4.83
CA LEU A 73 -15.33 -15.96 -3.41
C LEU A 73 -16.78 -15.52 -3.21
N ALA A 74 -17.71 -16.45 -3.46
CA ALA A 74 -19.14 -16.14 -3.50
C ALA A 74 -19.64 -15.52 -2.18
N GLU A 75 -19.19 -16.05 -1.05
CA GLU A 75 -19.53 -15.57 0.29
C GLU A 75 -19.07 -14.12 0.53
N ALA A 76 -17.89 -13.76 0.02
CA ALA A 76 -17.33 -12.41 0.13
C ALA A 76 -17.75 -11.48 -1.02
N LYS A 77 -18.50 -11.99 -2.01
CA LYS A 77 -18.84 -11.28 -3.26
C LYS A 77 -17.62 -10.69 -3.98
N LEU A 78 -16.47 -11.39 -3.90
CA LEU A 78 -15.22 -10.99 -4.53
C LEU A 78 -14.94 -11.81 -5.79
N GLU A 79 -14.46 -11.15 -6.83
CA GLU A 79 -13.88 -11.77 -8.01
C GLU A 79 -12.39 -11.42 -8.07
N ILE A 80 -11.53 -12.44 -8.14
CA ILE A 80 -10.08 -12.29 -8.21
C ILE A 80 -9.64 -12.66 -9.62
N TYR A 81 -8.96 -11.74 -10.28
CA TYR A 81 -8.42 -11.90 -11.61
C TYR A 81 -6.90 -11.98 -11.56
N THR A 82 -6.36 -13.11 -12.02
CA THR A 82 -4.92 -13.35 -12.16
C THR A 82 -4.59 -13.52 -13.63
N HIS A 83 -3.67 -12.71 -14.17
CA HIS A 83 -3.32 -12.78 -15.58
C HIS A 83 -2.74 -14.16 -15.95
N LYS A 84 -3.18 -14.74 -17.08
CA LYS A 84 -2.86 -16.12 -17.48
C LYS A 84 -1.37 -16.37 -17.71
N SER A 85 -0.65 -15.34 -18.16
CA SER A 85 0.78 -15.40 -18.42
C SER A 85 1.68 -15.48 -17.18
N PHE A 86 1.15 -15.23 -15.98
CA PHE A 86 1.87 -15.61 -14.76
C PHE A 86 1.94 -17.13 -14.65
N ASP A 87 3.09 -17.63 -14.19
CA ASP A 87 3.27 -19.04 -13.95
C ASP A 87 2.27 -19.56 -12.90
N ASN A 88 1.77 -20.76 -13.13
CA ASN A 88 0.79 -21.40 -12.25
C ASN A 88 1.44 -22.27 -11.18
N ASP A 89 2.71 -22.59 -11.37
CA ASP A 89 3.45 -23.40 -10.43
C ASP A 89 3.65 -22.63 -9.11
N SER A 90 2.91 -23.05 -8.09
CA SER A 90 2.98 -22.45 -6.75
C SER A 90 4.34 -22.65 -6.07
N THR A 91 5.19 -23.55 -6.59
CA THR A 91 6.55 -23.77 -6.09
C THR A 91 7.54 -22.73 -6.59
N LEU A 92 7.20 -21.99 -7.65
CA LEU A 92 8.07 -20.94 -8.16
C LEU A 92 8.06 -19.72 -7.23
N ASN A 93 9.27 -19.27 -6.95
CA ASN A 93 9.55 -18.12 -6.12
C ASN A 93 9.35 -16.84 -6.93
N THR A 94 8.16 -16.25 -6.85
CA THR A 94 7.81 -15.04 -7.59
C THR A 94 6.73 -14.22 -6.85
N ILE A 95 6.29 -13.13 -7.46
CA ILE A 95 5.19 -12.30 -6.98
C ILE A 95 4.17 -12.18 -8.09
N ILE A 96 2.92 -12.48 -7.77
CA ILE A 96 1.79 -12.33 -8.69
C ILE A 96 1.03 -11.06 -8.35
N LEU A 97 0.58 -10.36 -9.40
CA LEU A 97 -0.37 -9.27 -9.27
C LEU A 97 -1.78 -9.75 -9.56
N ASN A 98 -2.69 -9.56 -8.60
CA ASN A 98 -4.12 -9.82 -8.76
C ASN A 98 -4.90 -8.51 -8.82
N ILE A 99 -5.94 -8.49 -9.65
CA ILE A 99 -7.02 -7.49 -9.57
C ILE A 99 -8.16 -8.11 -8.79
N ILE A 100 -8.58 -7.49 -7.70
CA ILE A 100 -9.72 -7.95 -6.89
C ILE A 100 -10.86 -6.97 -7.08
N VAL A 101 -12.01 -7.47 -7.50
CA VAL A 101 -13.23 -6.71 -7.75
C VAL A 101 -14.28 -7.10 -6.71
N ASN A 102 -14.74 -6.12 -5.94
CA ASN A 102 -15.90 -6.21 -5.06
C ASN A 102 -17.07 -5.47 -5.73
N LYS A 103 -17.97 -6.24 -6.34
CA LYS A 103 -19.13 -5.69 -7.06
C LYS A 103 -20.11 -4.98 -6.13
N HIS A 104 -20.26 -5.51 -4.91
CA HIS A 104 -21.22 -4.97 -3.94
C HIS A 104 -20.80 -3.58 -3.46
N ASN A 105 -19.51 -3.43 -3.14
CA ASN A 105 -18.97 -2.16 -2.67
C ASN A 105 -18.46 -1.28 -3.82
N GLN A 106 -18.77 -1.61 -5.07
CA GLN A 106 -18.27 -0.94 -6.29
C GLN A 106 -16.78 -0.57 -6.25
N THR A 107 -15.94 -1.48 -5.73
CA THR A 107 -14.50 -1.23 -5.55
C THR A 107 -13.65 -2.28 -6.24
N ALA A 108 -12.54 -1.84 -6.80
CA ALA A 108 -11.47 -2.68 -7.31
C ALA A 108 -10.16 -2.32 -6.60
N PHE A 109 -9.28 -3.28 -6.40
CA PHE A 109 -7.96 -3.04 -5.83
C PHE A 109 -6.94 -4.06 -6.33
N LEU A 110 -5.68 -3.66 -6.27
CA LEU A 110 -4.55 -4.51 -6.59
C LEU A 110 -4.06 -5.25 -5.34
N PHE A 111 -3.60 -6.47 -5.54
CA PHE A 111 -3.02 -7.28 -4.47
C PHE A 111 -1.78 -8.01 -4.97
N LEU A 112 -0.63 -7.69 -4.36
CA LEU A 112 0.62 -8.41 -4.57
C LEU A 112 0.62 -9.68 -3.72
N LYS A 113 0.66 -10.83 -4.39
CA LYS A 113 0.68 -12.15 -3.77
C LYS A 113 2.07 -12.80 -3.97
N PRO A 114 2.90 -12.90 -2.92
CA PRO A 114 4.09 -13.73 -2.95
C PRO A 114 3.75 -15.21 -3.19
N GLN A 115 4.63 -15.93 -3.88
CA GLN A 115 4.53 -17.36 -4.17
C GLN A 115 5.80 -18.13 -3.76
N GLY A 116 5.70 -19.46 -3.74
CA GLY A 116 6.78 -20.34 -3.32
C GLY A 116 7.23 -20.08 -1.89
N ASN A 117 8.54 -20.01 -1.69
CA ASN A 117 9.18 -19.79 -0.40
C ASN A 117 8.98 -18.37 0.16
N TYR A 118 8.41 -17.45 -0.64
CA TYR A 118 8.09 -16.08 -0.19
C TYR A 118 6.75 -15.99 0.52
N ILE A 119 5.93 -17.05 0.46
CA ILE A 119 4.66 -17.11 1.18
C ILE A 119 4.91 -16.89 2.67
N ASN A 120 4.14 -15.99 3.28
CA ASN A 120 4.20 -15.62 4.69
C ASN A 120 5.53 -15.01 5.15
N ARG A 121 6.37 -14.50 4.24
CA ARG A 121 7.64 -13.83 4.58
C ARG A 121 7.65 -12.38 4.13
N LYS A 122 8.27 -11.52 4.93
CA LYS A 122 8.61 -10.16 4.53
C LYS A 122 9.74 -10.25 3.52
N ILE A 123 9.53 -9.71 2.32
CA ILE A 123 10.51 -9.75 1.23
C ILE A 123 10.94 -8.34 0.86
N LEU A 124 12.23 -8.18 0.59
CA LEU A 124 12.80 -6.93 0.11
C LEU A 124 13.04 -7.06 -1.38
N LEU A 125 12.48 -6.15 -2.16
CA LEU A 125 12.71 -6.01 -3.59
C LEU A 125 13.70 -4.88 -3.85
N ARG A 126 14.43 -4.97 -4.95
CA ARG A 126 15.21 -3.85 -5.50
C ARG A 126 15.18 -3.86 -7.02
N ASN A 127 15.38 -2.69 -7.61
CA ASN A 127 15.80 -2.59 -9.01
C ASN A 127 17.33 -2.76 -9.08
N ARG A 128 17.82 -3.72 -9.87
CA ARG A 128 19.25 -4.04 -10.01
C ARG A 128 20.07 -2.89 -10.60
N GLU A 129 19.46 -2.07 -11.45
CA GLU A 129 20.16 -1.01 -12.22
C GLU A 129 19.80 0.41 -11.75
N GLY A 130 19.06 0.53 -10.64
CA GLY A 130 18.73 1.82 -10.04
C GLY A 130 19.96 2.55 -9.51
N GLN A 131 20.12 3.82 -9.89
CA GLN A 131 21.22 4.70 -9.43
C GLN A 131 21.16 5.02 -7.91
N LYS A 132 20.03 4.69 -7.27
CA LYS A 132 19.84 4.69 -5.81
C LYS A 132 19.34 3.31 -5.40
N GLN A 133 19.59 2.92 -4.14
CA GLN A 133 19.09 1.70 -3.49
C GLN A 133 17.56 1.73 -3.33
N ASP A 134 16.83 1.92 -4.44
CA ASP A 134 15.38 1.89 -4.48
C ASP A 134 14.98 0.46 -4.15
N SER A 135 14.61 0.29 -2.88
CA SER A 135 14.23 -0.97 -2.30
C SER A 135 12.84 -0.85 -1.73
N LEU A 136 12.04 -1.88 -1.98
CA LEU A 136 10.66 -1.92 -1.59
C LEU A 136 10.45 -3.14 -0.72
N THR A 137 9.85 -2.94 0.45
CA THR A 137 9.48 -4.08 1.29
C THR A 137 8.03 -4.47 1.11
N ILE A 138 7.80 -5.74 0.80
CA ILE A 138 6.46 -6.33 0.79
C ILE A 138 6.32 -7.18 2.04
N SER A 139 5.43 -6.77 2.92
CA SER A 139 5.05 -7.55 4.10
C SER A 139 3.94 -8.53 3.74
N PRO A 140 4.02 -9.80 4.19
CA PRO A 140 2.93 -10.73 4.06
C PRO A 140 1.78 -10.24 4.94
N ASN A 141 0.54 -10.50 4.54
CA ASN A 141 -0.67 -10.17 5.32
C ASN A 141 -0.97 -8.68 5.49
N THR A 142 -0.33 -7.78 4.73
CA THR A 142 -0.82 -6.39 4.67
C THR A 142 -2.16 -6.36 3.95
N SER A 143 -3.22 -6.00 4.68
CA SER A 143 -4.57 -5.76 4.14
C SER A 143 -4.75 -4.34 3.58
N ASN A 144 -3.71 -3.51 3.68
CA ASN A 144 -3.75 -2.13 3.24
C ASN A 144 -3.69 -2.02 1.70
N ARG A 145 -4.84 -1.75 1.08
CA ARG A 145 -4.99 -1.59 -0.37
C ARG A 145 -4.13 -0.46 -0.95
N GLN A 146 -3.93 0.63 -0.20
CA GLN A 146 -3.07 1.72 -0.62
C GLN A 146 -1.59 1.30 -0.67
N ALA A 147 -1.13 0.55 0.34
CA ALA A 147 0.22 0.02 0.34
C ALA A 147 0.46 -0.92 -0.86
N HIS A 148 -0.53 -1.76 -1.21
CA HIS A 148 -0.44 -2.57 -2.43
C HIS A 148 -0.37 -1.72 -3.69
N LEU A 149 -1.21 -0.69 -3.82
CA LEU A 149 -1.21 0.18 -4.99
C LEU A 149 0.13 0.88 -5.18
N GLU A 150 0.67 1.49 -4.12
CA GLU A 150 1.96 2.19 -4.19
C GLU A 150 3.10 1.23 -4.52
N ASN A 151 3.13 0.06 -3.86
CA ASN A 151 4.10 -1.00 -4.18
C ASN A 151 4.02 -1.44 -5.65
N VAL A 152 2.81 -1.60 -6.18
CA VAL A 152 2.61 -2.00 -7.58
C VAL A 152 3.07 -0.90 -8.54
N LYS A 153 2.78 0.37 -8.26
CA LYS A 153 3.25 1.48 -9.10
C LYS A 153 4.77 1.56 -9.12
N THR A 154 5.43 1.39 -7.97
CA THR A 154 6.90 1.36 -7.89
C THR A 154 7.46 0.21 -8.73
N ILE A 155 6.92 -1.00 -8.60
CA ILE A 155 7.33 -2.16 -9.41
C ILE A 155 7.05 -1.92 -10.90
N GLY A 156 5.88 -1.36 -11.24
CA GLY A 156 5.51 -1.01 -12.61
C GLY A 156 6.50 -0.05 -13.24
N HIS A 157 6.85 1.03 -12.55
CA HIS A 157 7.86 1.98 -12.99
C HIS A 157 9.23 1.31 -13.22
N TRP A 158 9.65 0.41 -12.32
CA TRP A 158 10.89 -0.34 -12.51
C TRP A 158 10.83 -1.28 -13.72
N LEU A 159 9.68 -1.89 -14.00
CA LEU A 159 9.50 -2.80 -15.14
C LEU A 159 9.38 -2.10 -16.50
N GLU A 160 8.98 -0.82 -16.52
CA GLU A 160 8.89 -0.01 -17.73
C GLU A 160 10.26 0.49 -18.22
N GLN A 161 11.24 0.58 -17.32
CA GLN A 161 12.61 0.93 -17.69
C GLN A 161 13.25 -0.21 -18.52
N GLU A 162 13.97 0.11 -19.59
CA GLU A 162 14.60 -0.90 -20.48
C GLU A 162 15.57 -1.83 -19.73
N SER A 163 16.20 -1.32 -18.66
CA SER A 163 17.08 -2.01 -17.72
C SER A 163 16.37 -2.69 -16.55
N GLY A 164 15.04 -2.64 -16.50
CA GLY A 164 14.20 -3.06 -15.38
C GLY A 164 14.40 -4.52 -14.99
N ASN A 165 15.28 -4.76 -14.03
CA ASN A 165 15.62 -6.08 -13.51
C ASN A 165 15.36 -6.09 -12.02
N ILE A 166 14.25 -6.71 -11.62
CA ILE A 166 13.83 -6.74 -10.22
C ILE A 166 14.40 -7.98 -9.56
N GLU A 167 14.99 -7.78 -8.39
CA GLU A 167 15.49 -8.86 -7.55
C GLU A 167 14.79 -8.85 -6.20
N VAL A 168 14.64 -10.03 -5.63
CA VAL A 168 14.11 -10.24 -4.28
C VAL A 168 15.20 -10.82 -3.38
N LEU A 169 15.30 -10.30 -2.17
CA LEU A 169 16.19 -10.83 -1.14
C LEU A 169 15.48 -11.97 -0.43
N SER A 170 16.06 -13.16 -0.54
CA SER A 170 15.63 -14.35 0.20
C SER A 170 16.83 -15.16 0.65
N SER A 171 16.84 -15.61 1.90
CA SER A 171 17.95 -16.40 2.46
C SER A 171 19.32 -15.75 2.25
N ASN A 172 19.41 -14.43 2.45
CA ASN A 172 20.60 -13.59 2.22
C ASN A 172 21.13 -13.58 0.77
N LYS A 173 20.35 -14.04 -0.20
CA LYS A 173 20.69 -14.00 -1.62
C LYS A 173 19.67 -13.20 -2.41
N TRP A 174 20.16 -12.35 -3.30
CA TRP A 174 19.32 -11.69 -4.30
C TRP A 174 19.03 -12.65 -5.44
N THR A 175 17.75 -12.85 -5.73
CA THR A 175 17.27 -13.72 -6.80
C THR A 175 16.43 -12.88 -7.76
N PRO A 176 16.65 -12.96 -9.08
CA PRO A 176 15.84 -12.22 -10.04
C PRO A 176 14.40 -12.75 -10.08
N ILE A 177 13.45 -11.85 -10.29
CA ILE A 177 12.04 -12.15 -10.54
C ILE A 177 11.57 -11.40 -11.78
N PHE A 178 10.48 -11.88 -12.39
CA PHE A 178 9.97 -11.37 -13.66
C PHE A 178 11.00 -11.45 -14.81
N GLU A 179 11.88 -12.44 -14.81
CA GLU A 179 12.91 -12.60 -15.87
C GLU A 179 12.28 -12.80 -17.24
N ARG A 180 11.12 -13.45 -17.29
CA ARG A 180 10.42 -13.74 -18.54
C ARG A 180 9.61 -12.52 -18.97
N LYS A 181 9.77 -12.11 -20.24
CA LYS A 181 9.00 -11.00 -20.85
C LYS A 181 7.49 -11.11 -20.62
N LYS A 182 6.94 -12.34 -20.68
CA LYS A 182 5.50 -12.60 -20.45
C LYS A 182 5.04 -12.21 -19.04
N GLU A 183 5.91 -12.34 -18.03
CA GLU A 183 5.59 -12.04 -16.62
C GLU A 183 5.66 -10.53 -16.38
N LYS A 184 6.66 -9.85 -16.94
CA LYS A 184 6.74 -8.37 -16.95
C LYS A 184 5.49 -7.76 -17.59
N GLN A 185 5.12 -8.25 -18.78
CA GLN A 185 3.94 -7.78 -19.50
C GLN A 185 2.64 -8.09 -18.74
N ALA A 186 2.51 -9.27 -18.13
CA ALA A 186 1.35 -9.62 -17.31
C ALA A 186 1.14 -8.64 -16.14
N PHE A 187 2.24 -8.25 -15.50
CA PHE A 187 2.23 -7.27 -14.41
C PHE A 187 1.77 -5.90 -14.91
N LEU A 188 2.41 -5.37 -15.95
CA LEU A 188 2.09 -4.06 -16.53
C LEU A 188 0.66 -4.00 -17.07
N HIS A 189 0.22 -5.04 -17.77
CA HIS A 189 -1.17 -5.16 -18.24
C HIS A 189 -2.16 -5.14 -17.09
N SER A 190 -1.89 -5.86 -16.00
CA SER A 190 -2.78 -5.91 -14.84
C SER A 190 -2.85 -4.57 -14.10
N LEU A 191 -1.73 -3.85 -14.00
CA LEU A 191 -1.73 -2.48 -13.49
C LEU A 191 -2.57 -1.56 -14.38
N ASN A 192 -2.33 -1.57 -15.69
CA ASN A 192 -3.05 -0.73 -16.64
C ASN A 192 -4.55 -1.04 -16.71
N ASP A 193 -4.92 -2.31 -16.63
CA ASP A 193 -6.33 -2.73 -16.63
C ASP A 193 -7.02 -2.30 -15.33
N PHE A 194 -6.34 -2.35 -14.18
CA PHE A 194 -6.86 -1.77 -12.94
C PHE A 194 -7.06 -0.25 -13.04
N LEU A 195 -6.09 0.49 -13.59
CA LEU A 195 -6.21 1.93 -13.79
C LEU A 195 -7.42 2.25 -14.69
N LYS A 196 -7.62 1.50 -15.78
CA LYS A 196 -8.81 1.64 -16.63
C LYS A 196 -10.11 1.33 -15.91
N ILE A 197 -10.17 0.25 -15.12
CA ILE A 197 -11.36 -0.11 -14.32
C ILE A 197 -11.73 1.02 -13.36
N THR A 198 -10.75 1.71 -12.79
CA THR A 198 -10.94 2.79 -11.82
C THR A 198 -11.00 4.18 -12.45
N GLY A 199 -10.91 4.28 -13.79
CA GLY A 199 -10.96 5.54 -14.53
C GLY A 199 -9.74 6.45 -14.32
N ARG A 200 -8.58 5.88 -14.03
CA ARG A 200 -7.31 6.58 -13.89
C ARG A 200 -6.44 6.35 -15.14
N HIS A 201 -5.70 7.39 -15.52
CA HIS A 201 -4.76 7.40 -16.65
C HIS A 201 -3.42 7.91 -16.17
#